data_AF-A0A0B4XB65-F1
#
_entry.id   AF-A0A0B4XB65-F1
#
_cell.length_a   1.000
_cell.length_b   1.000
_cell.length_c   1.000
_cell.angle_alpha   90.00
_cell.angle_beta   90.00
_cell.angle_gamma   90.00
#
_symmetry.space_group_name_H-M   'P 1'
#
loop_
_entity.id
_entity.type
_entity.pdbx_description
1 polymer ?
#
loop_
_entity_poly.entity_id
_entity_poly.type
_entity_poly.pdbx_seq_one_letter_code
_entity_poly.pdbx_strand_id
1 'polypeptide(L)' 'MQATLDFGYSPSMIFFRWAGCDEMDEVIGDGHAELLYDDPMEITFAYHNGDETVLKAKPETNIGIDNPTWDHSVF' A
#
# COMPACT_ATOMS: atom_id res chain seq x y z
N MET A 1 -18.38 0.02 -4.45
CA MET A 1 -17.64 0.02 -3.18
C MET A 1 -16.69 1.21 -3.23
N GLN A 2 -16.84 2.17 -2.31
CA GLN A 2 -16.01 3.38 -2.26
C GLN A 2 -15.21 3.33 -0.96
N ALA A 3 -13.90 3.18 -1.05
CA ALA A 3 -13.00 3.23 0.09
C ALA A 3 -12.62 4.69 0.38
N THR A 4 -12.51 5.04 1.65
CA THR A 4 -12.00 6.33 2.15
C THR A 4 -10.62 6.14 2.77
N LEU A 5 -9.70 7.06 2.51
CA LEU A 5 -8.31 7.04 2.95
C LEU A 5 -7.97 8.36 3.65
N ASP A 6 -7.62 8.28 4.93
CA ASP A 6 -7.06 9.40 5.70
C ASP A 6 -5.54 9.19 5.84
N PHE A 7 -4.72 10.23 5.62
CA PHE A 7 -3.26 10.09 5.68
C PHE A 7 -2.52 11.29 6.30
N GLY A 8 -1.35 11.01 6.89
CA GLY A 8 -0.33 11.98 7.28
C GLY A 8 1.02 11.63 6.62
N TYR A 9 1.88 12.61 6.34
CA TYR A 9 3.13 12.38 5.58
C TYR A 9 4.35 13.07 6.19
N SER A 10 5.51 12.50 5.90
CA SER A 10 6.86 13.03 6.11
C SER A 10 7.67 12.78 4.82
N PRO A 11 8.91 13.31 4.68
CA PRO A 11 9.67 13.17 3.44
C PRO A 11 9.91 11.74 2.96
N SER A 12 9.94 10.77 3.87
CA SER A 12 10.21 9.35 3.54
C SER A 12 9.10 8.40 4.00
N MET A 13 8.01 8.90 4.57
CA MET A 13 7.00 8.04 5.19
C MET A 13 5.60 8.61 5.12
N ILE A 14 4.62 7.76 4.80
CA ILE A 14 3.20 8.08 4.83
C ILE A 14 2.54 7.14 5.85
N PHE A 15 1.68 7.68 6.70
CA PHE A 15 0.79 6.91 7.57
C PHE A 15 -0.63 7.06 7.08
N PHE A 16 -1.42 5.99 7.10
CA PHE A 16 -2.80 6.04 6.65
C PHE A 16 -3.71 5.09 7.42
N ARG A 17 -5.00 5.41 7.43
CA ARG A 17 -6.08 4.52 7.87
C ARG A 17 -6.90 4.09 6.67
N TRP A 18 -7.22 2.81 6.59
CA TRP A 18 -7.97 2.23 5.48
C TRP A 18 -9.23 1.51 5.96
N ALA A 19 -10.24 1.50 5.09
CA ALA A 19 -11.47 0.74 5.26
C ALA A 19 -11.76 -0.03 3.96
N GLY A 20 -12.05 -1.32 4.09
CA GLY A 20 -12.31 -2.26 3.01
C GLY A 20 -13.45 -3.21 3.38
N CYS A 21 -13.63 -4.26 2.57
CA CYS A 21 -14.63 -5.28 2.79
C CYS A 21 -14.04 -6.64 2.47
N ASP A 22 -14.20 -7.60 3.38
CA ASP A 22 -13.83 -9.01 3.20
C ASP A 22 -15.07 -9.87 3.50
N GLU A 23 -15.39 -10.81 2.62
CA GLU A 23 -16.56 -11.70 2.76
C GLU A 23 -17.90 -11.01 3.16
N MET A 24 -18.13 -9.77 2.70
CA MET A 24 -19.27 -8.89 3.05
C MET A 24 -19.20 -8.20 4.42
N ASP A 25 -18.16 -8.44 5.20
CA ASP A 25 -17.90 -7.75 6.46
C ASP A 25 -16.98 -6.55 6.24
N GLU A 26 -17.23 -5.47 6.99
CA GLU A 26 -16.36 -4.30 6.98
C GLU A 26 -15.05 -4.62 7.69
N VAL A 27 -13.95 -4.27 7.05
CA VAL A 27 -12.62 -4.43 7.62
C VAL A 27 -11.91 -3.10 7.62
N ILE A 28 -11.33 -2.75 8.76
CA ILE A 28 -10.57 -1.51 8.94
C ILE A 28 -9.17 -1.82 9.44
N GLY A 29 -8.26 -0.92 9.13
CA GLY A 29 -6.88 -1.06 9.53
C GLY A 29 -6.11 0.24 9.45
N ASP A 30 -4.89 0.19 9.96
CA ASP A 30 -3.90 1.23 9.79
C ASP A 30 -2.80 0.71 8.86
N GLY A 31 -1.99 1.62 8.34
CA GLY A 31 -0.87 1.26 7.50
C GLY A 31 0.15 2.39 7.40
N HIS A 32 1.31 2.03 6.89
CA HIS A 32 2.32 3.01 6.54
C HIS A 32 3.11 2.57 5.30
N ALA A 33 3.61 3.56 4.58
CA ALA A 33 4.53 3.35 3.46
C ALA A 33 5.85 4.06 3.78
N GLU A 34 6.97 3.40 3.54
CA GLU A 34 8.32 3.95 3.76
C GLU A 34 9.16 3.83 2.49
N LEU A 35 9.88 4.92 2.17
CA LEU A 35 10.92 4.96 1.16
C LEU A 35 12.23 4.43 1.77
N LEU A 36 12.67 3.27 1.30
CA LEU A 36 13.96 2.70 1.68
C LEU A 36 15.10 3.30 0.82
N TYR A 37 16.28 3.45 1.43
CA TYR A 37 17.44 4.08 0.80
C TYR A 37 17.96 3.37 -0.46
N ASP A 38 17.67 2.06 -0.62
CA ASP A 38 18.17 1.20 -1.71
C ASP A 38 17.04 0.67 -2.63
N ASP A 39 15.90 1.36 -2.67
CA ASP A 39 14.80 1.16 -3.63
C ASP A 39 14.23 -0.27 -3.67
N PRO A 40 13.48 -0.64 -2.61
CA PRO A 40 12.04 -0.70 -2.81
C PRO A 40 11.26 0.15 -1.79
N MET A 41 10.10 0.67 -2.21
CA MET A 41 9.11 1.17 -1.26
C MET A 41 8.46 -0.01 -0.54
N GLU A 42 8.34 0.08 0.79
CA GLU A 42 7.62 -0.89 1.60
C GLU A 42 6.28 -0.29 2.04
N ILE A 43 5.20 -1.06 1.91
CA ILE A 43 3.87 -0.70 2.41
C ILE A 43 3.40 -1.80 3.35
N THR A 44 3.04 -1.42 4.57
CA THR A 44 2.48 -2.33 5.58
C THR A 44 1.00 -2.01 5.79
N PHE A 45 0.17 -3.05 5.78
CA PHE A 45 -1.24 -3.00 6.16
C PHE A 45 -1.44 -3.84 7.43
N ALA A 46 -1.96 -3.22 8.48
CA ALA A 46 -2.31 -3.88 9.73
C ALA A 46 -3.84 -3.90 9.87
N TYR A 47 -4.43 -5.10 9.90
CA TYR A 47 -5.83 -5.30 10.22
C TYR A 47 -6.04 -5.04 11.71
N HIS A 48 -7.13 -4.37 12.08
CA HIS A 48 -7.44 -4.17 13.51
C HIS A 48 -7.76 -5.48 14.25
N ASN A 49 -7.98 -6.58 13.53
CA ASN A 49 -8.14 -7.91 14.11
C ASN A 49 -6.80 -8.63 14.37
N GLY A 50 -5.67 -7.95 14.16
CA GLY A 50 -4.34 -8.40 14.60
C GLY A 50 -3.46 -9.04 13.52
N ASP A 51 -4.00 -9.30 12.32
CA ASP A 51 -3.19 -9.76 11.19
C ASP A 51 -2.47 -8.57 10.52
N GLU A 52 -1.22 -8.78 10.12
CA GLU A 52 -0.44 -7.80 9.39
C GLU A 52 0.04 -8.41 8.07
N THR A 53 0.00 -7.61 7.01
CA THR A 53 0.54 -7.97 5.70
C THR A 53 1.47 -6.87 5.19
N VAL A 54 2.56 -7.28 4.56
CA VAL A 54 3.60 -6.37 4.04
C VAL A 54 3.70 -6.57 2.53
N LEU A 55 3.50 -5.48 1.80
CA LEU A 55 3.70 -5.41 0.36
C LEU A 55 4.99 -4.64 0.07
N LYS A 56 5.89 -5.26 -0.70
CA LYS A 56 7.14 -4.63 -1.12
C LYS A 56 7.08 -4.35 -2.61
N ALA A 57 7.13 -3.07 -2.97
CA ALA A 57 7.11 -2.64 -4.36
C ALA A 57 8.51 -2.20 -4.78
N LYS A 58 9.03 -2.81 -5.85
CA LYS A 58 10.22 -2.31 -6.55
C LYS A 58 9.76 -1.46 -7.73
N PRO A 59 10.34 -0.27 -7.97
CA PRO A 59 10.07 0.43 -9.21
C PRO A 59 10.47 -0.44 -10.39
N GLU A 60 9.57 -0.59 -11.36
CA GLU A 60 10.02 -0.99 -12.68
C GLU A 60 10.86 0.16 -13.23
N THR A 61 12.18 -0.02 -13.30
CA THR A 61 13.04 0.87 -14.08
C THR A 61 12.78 0.61 -15.57
N ASN A 62 11.61 1.00 -16.07
CA ASN A 62 11.39 1.11 -17.50
C ASN A 62 12.13 2.38 -17.97
N ILE A 63 13.41 2.22 -18.31
CA ILE A 63 14.08 3.18 -19.20
C ILE A 63 13.55 2.88 -20.61
N GLY A 64 12.31 3.24 -20.85
CA GLY A 64 11.58 3.04 -22.09
C GLY A 64 10.44 4.05 -22.12
N ILE A 65 10.38 4.85 -23.17
CA ILE A 65 9.26 5.76 -23.43
C ILE A 65 8.07 4.89 -23.88
N ASP A 66 7.46 4.20 -22.94
CA ASP A 66 6.22 3.45 -23.12
C ASP A 66 5.48 3.36 -21.79
N ASN A 67 4.16 3.59 -21.87
CA ASN A 67 3.28 3.78 -20.72
C ASN A 67 3.46 2.68 -19.67
N PRO A 68 3.52 3.01 -18.37
CA PRO A 68 3.68 2.02 -17.32
C PRO A 68 2.49 1.05 -17.33
N THR A 69 2.77 -0.22 -17.62
CA THR A 69 1.83 -1.33 -17.48
C THR A 69 1.95 -1.87 -16.07
N TRP A 70 1.00 -1.54 -15.20
CA TRP A 70 0.94 -2.11 -13.86
C TRP A 70 0.51 -3.58 -13.96
N ASP A 71 1.37 -4.51 -13.52
CA ASP A 71 0.95 -5.89 -13.30
C ASP A 71 -0.04 -5.93 -12.12
N HIS A 72 -1.31 -6.18 -12.43
CA HIS A 72 -2.34 -6.42 -11.43
C HIS A 72 -2.32 -7.89 -11.03
N SER A 73 -1.22 -8.36 -10.44
CA SER A 73 -1.24 -9.60 -9.68
C SER A 73 -1.91 -9.32 -8.33
N VAL A 74 -3.22 -9.58 -8.30
CA VAL A 74 -4.04 -9.58 -7.08
C VAL A 74 -3.56 -10.74 -6.20
N PHE A 75 -3.13 -10.42 -4.97
CA PHE A 75 -2.87 -11.40 -3.92
C PHE A 75 -4.17 -12.07 -3.47
#